data_AF-A0A1J3IRX4-F1
#
_entry.id   AF-A0A1J3IRX4-F1
#
_cell.length_a   1.000
_cell.length_b   1.000
_cell.length_c   1.000
_cell.angle_alpha   90.00
_cell.angle_beta   90.00
_cell.angle_gamma   90.00
#
_symmetry.space_group_name_H-M   'P 1'
#
loop_
_entity.id
_entity.type
_entity.pdbx_description
1 polymer ?
#
loop_
_entity_poly.entity_id
_entity_poly.type
_entity_poly.pdbx_seq_one_letter_code
_entity_poly.pdbx_strand_id
1 'polypeptide(L)' 'GFNGTAGVWRLSALNEAGGWKDRTIVEDMDLAVRAYLSGWKFVFVDDVKVKNELPSSFRAYRFQQHRWSCGPANLFKKMA' A
#
# COMPACT_ATOMS: atom_id res chain seq x y z
N GLY A 1 -5.85 4.79 -3.97
CA GLY A 1 -4.68 3.97 -3.59
C GLY A 1 -4.71 3.72 -2.10
N PHE A 2 -3.85 2.83 -1.60
CA PHE A 2 -3.71 2.52 -0.17
C PHE A 2 -2.23 2.60 0.21
N ASN A 3 -1.92 3.21 1.36
CA ASN A 3 -0.56 3.54 1.80
C ASN A 3 -0.12 2.70 3.02
N GLY A 4 -0.63 1.47 3.13
CA GLY A 4 -0.24 0.50 4.15
C GLY A 4 -0.89 0.69 5.53
N THR A 5 -1.35 1.88 5.89
CA THR A 5 -1.99 2.18 7.18
C THR A 5 -3.12 3.21 7.04
N ALA A 6 -3.85 3.47 8.12
CA ALA A 6 -4.93 4.46 8.23
C ALA A 6 -6.02 4.31 7.15
N GLY A 7 -6.28 3.07 6.70
CA GLY A 7 -7.35 2.76 5.77
C GLY A 7 -8.13 1.52 6.20
N VAL A 8 -9.37 1.44 5.77
CA VAL A 8 -10.27 0.32 6.07
C VAL A 8 -10.57 -0.41 4.78
N TRP A 9 -10.56 -1.75 4.86
CA TRP A 9 -10.86 -2.62 3.74
C TRP A 9 -12.22 -3.28 3.92
N ARG A 10 -12.98 -3.38 2.83
CA ARG A 10 -14.11 -4.31 2.77
C ARG A 10 -13.55 -5.72 2.63
N LEU A 11 -14.08 -6.66 3.41
CA LEU A 11 -13.65 -8.05 3.35
C LEU A 11 -13.86 -8.66 1.96
N SER A 12 -14.97 -8.31 1.29
CA SER A 12 -15.24 -8.72 -0.10
C SER A 12 -14.14 -8.25 -1.06
N ALA A 13 -13.73 -6.97 -0.97
CA ALA A 13 -12.66 -6.42 -1.80
C ALA A 13 -11.33 -7.12 -1.58
N LEU A 14 -11.01 -7.46 -0.33
CA LEU A 14 -9.80 -8.21 0.00
C LEU A 14 -9.84 -9.62 -0.62
N ASN A 15 -10.96 -10.32 -0.50
CA ASN A 15 -11.14 -11.67 -1.01
C ASN A 15 -11.11 -11.70 -2.55
N GLU A 16 -11.83 -10.79 -3.20
CA GLU A 16 -11.88 -10.68 -4.67
C GLU A 16 -10.54 -10.29 -5.28
N ALA A 17 -9.76 -9.45 -4.60
CA ALA A 17 -8.40 -9.15 -5.03
C ALA A 17 -7.45 -10.36 -4.89
N GLY A 18 -7.83 -11.40 -4.15
CA GLY A 18 -7.00 -12.57 -3.87
C GLY A 18 -6.12 -12.43 -2.63
N GLY A 19 -6.57 -11.64 -1.65
CA GLY A 19 -5.97 -11.52 -0.32
C GLY A 19 -4.65 -10.75 -0.27
N TRP A 20 -4.05 -10.77 0.92
CA TRP A 20 -2.71 -10.25 1.16
C TRP A 20 -1.65 -11.23 0.65
N LYS A 21 -0.61 -10.72 -0.01
CA LYS A 21 0.48 -11.55 -0.56
C LYS A 21 1.83 -10.97 -0.16
N ASP A 22 2.71 -11.79 0.39
CA ASP A 22 4.04 -11.43 0.92
C ASP A 22 5.17 -11.45 -0.13
N ARG A 23 4.82 -11.64 -1.40
CA ARG A 23 5.77 -11.75 -2.54
C ARG A 23 6.56 -10.47 -2.88
N THR A 24 6.24 -9.33 -2.25
CA THR A 24 6.86 -8.03 -2.48
C THR A 24 6.97 -7.25 -1.18
N ILE A 25 7.90 -6.28 -1.12
CA ILE A 25 8.10 -5.35 0.02
C ILE A 25 7.13 -4.16 0.01
N VAL A 26 6.21 -4.13 -0.95
CA VAL A 26 5.13 -3.15 -1.14
C VAL A 26 3.81 -3.89 -1.34
N GLU A 27 3.55 -4.82 -0.43
CA GLU A 27 2.39 -5.69 -0.40
C GLU A 27 1.05 -4.93 -0.34
N ASP A 28 1.05 -3.76 0.30
CA ASP A 28 -0.05 -2.81 0.37
C ASP A 28 -0.41 -2.24 -1.01
N MET A 29 0.60 -1.86 -1.80
CA MET A 29 0.45 -1.38 -3.16
C MET A 29 0.00 -2.50 -4.10
N ASP A 30 0.58 -3.71 -3.99
CA ASP A 30 0.17 -4.89 -4.77
C ASP A 30 -1.32 -5.19 -4.58
N LEU A 31 -1.79 -5.20 -3.32
CA LEU A 31 -3.21 -5.36 -3.03
C LEU A 31 -4.05 -4.22 -3.62
N ALA A 32 -3.61 -2.97 -3.46
CA ALA A 32 -4.33 -1.81 -3.97
C ALA A 32 -4.49 -1.85 -5.50
N VAL A 33 -3.44 -2.22 -6.22
CA VAL A 33 -3.46 -2.36 -7.68
C VAL A 33 -4.40 -3.49 -8.09
N ARG A 34 -4.32 -4.67 -7.47
CA ARG A 34 -5.22 -5.79 -7.76
C ARG A 34 -6.69 -5.44 -7.53
N ALA A 35 -7.01 -4.85 -6.37
CA ALA A 35 -8.37 -4.43 -6.06
C ALA A 35 -8.89 -3.39 -7.06
N TYR A 36 -8.04 -2.43 -7.46
CA TYR A 36 -8.40 -1.44 -8.48
C TYR A 36 -8.69 -2.09 -9.84
N LEU A 37 -7.86 -3.05 -10.27
CA LEU A 37 -8.06 -3.81 -11.51
C LEU A 37 -9.33 -4.70 -11.45
N SER A 38 -9.73 -5.15 -10.26
CA SER A 38 -11.00 -5.83 -10.00
C SER A 38 -12.21 -4.88 -9.96
N GLY A 39 -12.03 -3.58 -10.25
CA GLY A 39 -13.13 -2.60 -10.33
C GLY A 39 -13.47 -1.90 -9.01
N TRP A 40 -12.74 -2.16 -7.92
CA TRP A 40 -12.97 -1.49 -6.65
C TRP A 40 -12.49 -0.04 -6.69
N LYS A 41 -13.28 0.86 -6.09
CA LYS A 41 -12.96 2.28 -5.97
C LYS A 41 -12.45 2.60 -4.57
N PHE A 42 -11.40 3.41 -4.52
CA PHE A 42 -10.85 3.94 -3.27
C PHE A 42 -11.44 5.32 -2.99
N VAL A 43 -11.86 5.54 -1.75
CA VAL A 43 -12.33 6.84 -1.26
C VAL A 43 -11.31 7.35 -0.24
N PHE A 44 -10.86 8.60 -0.43
CA PHE A 44 -10.04 9.30 0.55
C PHE A 44 -10.94 10.16 1.43
N VAL A 45 -10.73 10.09 2.74
CA VAL A 45 -11.51 10.78 3.77
C VAL A 45 -10.57 11.76 4.46
N ASP A 46 -10.72 13.05 4.15
CA ASP A 46 -9.77 14.11 4.50
C ASP A 46 -10.02 14.74 5.89
N ASP A 47 -11.26 14.62 6.37
CA ASP A 47 -11.72 15.10 7.68
C ASP A 47 -11.31 14.18 8.84
N VAL A 48 -10.92 12.92 8.56
CA VAL A 48 -10.44 11.96 9.55
C VAL A 48 -8.92 11.94 9.63
N LYS A 49 -8.38 12.39 10.77
CA LYS A 49 -6.94 12.41 11.04
C LYS A 49 -6.54 11.24 11.94
N VAL A 50 -5.50 10.50 11.53
CA VAL A 50 -4.92 9.41 12.31
C VAL A 50 -3.52 9.81 12.76
N LYS A 51 -3.24 9.67 14.06
CA LYS A 51 -1.89 9.89 14.60
C LYS A 51 -0.96 8.79 14.07
N ASN A 52 0.22 9.17 13.63
CA ASN A 52 1.20 8.24 13.10
C ASN A 52 2.59 8.55 13.65
N GLU A 53 3.43 7.54 13.73
CA GLU A 53 4.81 7.68 14.15
C GLU A 53 5.68 8.07 12.96
N LEU A 54 6.51 9.09 13.15
CA LEU A 54 7.48 9.50 12.15
C LEU A 54 8.83 8.86 12.42
N PRO A 55 9.67 8.66 11.39
CA PRO A 55 11.04 8.21 11.59
C PRO A 55 11.79 9.13 12.55
N SER A 56 12.38 8.55 13.59
CA SER A 56 13.07 9.30 14.66
C SER A 56 14.39 9.94 14.23
N SER A 57 14.88 9.64 13.03
CA SER A 57 16.12 10.21 12.49
C SER A 57 16.06 10.37 10.97
N PHE A 58 16.88 11.28 10.44
CA PHE A 58 17.04 11.47 9.00
C PHE A 58 17.51 10.19 8.29
N ARG A 59 18.39 9.41 8.93
CA ARG A 59 18.85 8.12 8.39
C ARG A 59 17.68 7.15 8.23
N ALA A 60 16.84 7.00 9.25
CA ALA A 60 15.65 6.15 9.18
C ALA A 60 14.67 6.61 8.09
N TYR A 61 14.44 7.92 7.97
CA TYR A 61 13.63 8.49 6.90
C TYR A 61 14.19 8.17 5.51
N ARG A 62 15.51 8.32 5.30
CA ARG A 62 16.16 8.00 4.01
C ARG A 62 15.99 6.53 3.61
N PHE A 63 16.10 5.61 4.56
CA PHE A 63 15.86 4.19 4.30
C PHE A 63 14.39 3.90 3.98
N GLN A 64 13.46 4.55 4.68
CA GLN A 64 12.02 4.44 4.39
C GLN A 64 11.71 4.91 2.96
N GLN A 65 12.17 6.10 2.58
CA GLN A 65 11.97 6.65 1.23
C GLN A 65 12.59 5.76 0.15
N HIS A 66 13.79 5.21 0.39
CA HIS A 66 14.42 4.29 -0.54
C HIS A 66 13.56 3.05 -0.81
N ARG A 67 13.00 2.44 0.24
CA ARG A 67 12.08 1.30 0.10
C ARG A 67 10.83 1.66 -0.68
N TRP A 68 10.25 2.84 -0.44
CA TRP A 68 9.06 3.33 -1.13
C TRP A 68 9.29 3.62 -2.62
N SER A 69 10.49 4.05 -3.00
CA SER A 69 10.82 4.27 -4.42
C SER A 69 11.19 2.98 -5.15
N CYS A 70 11.93 2.07 -4.50
CA CYS A 70 12.39 0.84 -5.14
C CYS A 70 11.31 -0.26 -5.17
N GLY A 71 10.42 -0.30 -4.17
CA GLY A 71 9.36 -1.30 -4.07
C GLY A 71 8.41 -1.33 -5.28
N PRO A 72 7.82 -0.20 -5.70
CA PRO A 72 6.92 -0.14 -6.84
C PRO A 72 7.59 -0.59 -8.14
N ALA A 73 8.83 -0.17 -8.40
CA ALA A 73 9.57 -0.57 -9.59
C ALA A 73 9.76 -2.11 -9.66
N ASN A 74 10.07 -2.74 -8.53
CA ASN A 74 10.17 -4.19 -8.44
C ASN A 74 8.81 -4.88 -8.60
N LEU A 75 7.74 -4.28 -8.07
CA LEU A 75 6.38 -4.79 -8.22
C LEU A 75 5.94 -4.79 -9.68
N PHE A 76 6.12 -3.67 -10.40
CA PHE A 76 5.78 -3.59 -11.83
C PHE A 76 6.54 -4.61 -12.68
N LYS A 77 7.81 -4.85 -12.37
CA LYS A 77 8.60 -5.89 -13.05
C LYS A 77 8.09 -7.32 -12.81
N LYS A 78 7.45 -7.59 -11.66
CA LYS A 78 6.89 -8.90 -11.31
C LYS A 78 5.42 -9.09 -11.76
N MET A 79 4.76 -8.01 -12.17
CA MET A 79 3.38 -8.06 -12.69
C MET A 79 3.31 -8.22 -14.21
N ALA A 80 4.42 -7.96 -14.92
CA ALA A 80 4.63 -8.36 -16.32
C ALA A 80 5.06 -9.83 -16.40
#